data_AF-A0A7S0GJU6-F1
#
_entry.id   AF-A0A7S0GJU6-F1
#
_cell.length_a   1.000
_cell.length_b   1.000
_cell.length_c   1.000
_cell.angle_alpha   90.00
_cell.angle_beta   90.00
_cell.angle_gamma   90.00
#
_symmetry.space_group_name_H-M   'P 1'
#
loop_
_entity.id
_entity.type
_entity.pdbx_description
1 polymer ?
#
loop_
_entity_poly.entity_id
_entity_poly.type
_entity_poly.pdbx_seq_one_letter_code
_entity_poly.pdbx_strand_id
1 'polypeptide(L)'
;EHASPSSKTASQALAAMESIPPFYEVSIPLIQKAGVGLSSVGKLVGGSTQPCNIQAGMVATLIDTKSKLERNVVLPLRELFHQITQRTKLLEQMYASQALQLAKLKGQMDVLRQRQKESIELKKMLEGQSALLCQRSAGVLETSRDLLPTITQAEYDYFQQLKRWETTCESREDMVTRIQADASNLTQKLSQSAALQLLSENINEDLSPQPQGDISNESRVSGVLRCRAQLTVEQKNMCQHLLTGQATNLTNTKEKMVDILDITKTLGQQMDMALHSQCYYSDEINSDSRILVVHQQTQQ
;
A
#
# COMPACT_ATOMS: atom_id res chain seq x y z
N GLU A 1 19.09 -1.30 11.32
CA GLU A 1 19.23 -1.34 9.84
C GLU A 1 18.98 -2.75 9.25
N HIS A 2 17.83 -3.38 9.52
CA HIS A 2 17.45 -4.62 8.83
C HIS A 2 16.33 -4.32 7.83
N ALA A 3 16.69 -3.70 6.71
CA ALA A 3 15.78 -3.62 5.56
C ALA A 3 15.50 -5.04 5.08
N SER A 4 14.27 -5.51 5.31
CA SER A 4 13.79 -6.83 4.86
C SER A 4 14.18 -7.05 3.39
N PRO A 5 14.82 -8.19 3.05
CA PRO A 5 15.23 -8.51 1.68
C PRO A 5 14.06 -8.51 0.67
N SER A 6 12.81 -8.53 1.14
CA SER A 6 11.62 -8.44 0.28
C SER A 6 11.39 -7.06 -0.37
N SER A 7 11.98 -5.99 0.17
CA SER A 7 11.80 -4.63 -0.36
C SER A 7 12.56 -4.42 -1.68
N LYS A 8 13.77 -4.96 -1.79
CA LYS A 8 14.61 -4.79 -3.00
C LYS A 8 14.03 -5.55 -4.20
N THR A 9 13.48 -6.74 -3.98
CA THR A 9 12.86 -7.54 -5.04
C THR A 9 11.58 -6.91 -5.58
N ALA A 10 10.78 -6.27 -4.74
CA ALA A 10 9.56 -5.59 -5.17
C ALA A 10 9.87 -4.33 -6.01
N SER A 11 10.86 -3.54 -5.59
CA SER A 11 11.30 -2.37 -6.35
C SER A 11 11.90 -2.74 -7.71
N GLN A 12 12.68 -3.82 -7.77
CA GLN A 12 13.25 -4.31 -9.03
C GLN A 12 12.17 -4.86 -9.98
N ALA A 13 11.13 -5.51 -9.45
CA ALA A 13 9.99 -5.97 -10.23
C ALA A 13 9.15 -4.80 -10.79
N LEU A 14 8.94 -3.74 -10.01
CA LEU A 14 8.25 -2.52 -10.48
C LEU A 14 9.06 -1.79 -11.55
N ALA A 15 10.37 -1.64 -11.36
CA ALA A 15 11.24 -1.03 -12.36
C ALA A 15 11.25 -1.86 -13.67
N ALA A 16 11.21 -3.19 -13.56
CA ALA A 16 11.08 -4.06 -14.73
C ALA A 16 9.72 -3.87 -15.42
N MET A 17 8.63 -3.65 -14.67
CA MET A 17 7.30 -3.36 -15.23
C MET A 17 7.26 -2.03 -15.98
N GLU A 18 7.87 -0.98 -15.43
CA GLU A 18 7.94 0.34 -16.07
C GLU A 18 8.80 0.34 -17.35
N SER A 19 9.75 -0.60 -17.44
CA SER A 19 10.64 -0.72 -18.60
C SER A 19 10.00 -1.37 -19.83
N ILE A 20 8.84 -2.02 -19.70
CA ILE A 20 8.21 -2.75 -20.81
C ILE A 20 7.36 -1.78 -21.63
N PRO A 21 7.72 -1.52 -22.91
CA PRO A 21 6.92 -0.65 -23.75
C PRO A 21 5.53 -1.28 -23.98
N PRO A 22 4.49 -0.46 -24.17
CA PRO A 22 3.15 -0.96 -24.41
C PRO A 22 3.07 -1.76 -25.72
N PHE A 23 2.15 -2.74 -25.79
CA PHE A 23 2.07 -3.70 -26.90
C PHE A 23 1.88 -3.03 -28.26
N TYR A 24 1.10 -1.95 -28.30
CA TYR A 24 0.81 -1.22 -29.54
C TYR A 24 2.07 -0.62 -30.19
N GLU A 25 3.07 -0.19 -29.41
CA GLU A 25 4.31 0.39 -29.96
C GLU A 25 5.13 -0.64 -30.75
N VAL A 26 5.03 -1.91 -30.34
CA VAL A 26 5.74 -3.01 -30.99
C VAL A 26 4.90 -3.62 -32.12
N SER A 27 3.59 -3.75 -31.95
CA SER A 27 2.73 -4.45 -32.90
C SER A 27 2.33 -3.61 -34.13
N ILE A 28 2.09 -2.30 -33.96
CA ILE A 28 1.74 -1.40 -35.06
C ILE A 28 2.75 -1.43 -36.21
N PRO A 29 4.07 -1.27 -36.00
CA PRO A 29 5.02 -1.29 -37.11
C PRO A 29 5.09 -2.65 -37.82
N LEU A 30 4.87 -3.75 -37.11
CA LEU A 30 4.84 -5.10 -37.70
C LEU A 30 3.59 -5.29 -38.57
N ILE A 31 2.42 -4.85 -38.09
CA ILE A 31 1.16 -4.88 -38.84
C ILE A 31 1.24 -3.99 -40.08
N GLN A 32 1.82 -2.79 -39.96
CA GLN A 32 2.03 -1.88 -41.09
C GLN A 32 2.96 -2.49 -42.14
N LYS A 33 4.07 -3.14 -41.74
CA LYS A 33 4.96 -3.86 -42.67
C LYS A 33 4.22 -4.97 -43.43
N ALA A 34 3.41 -5.76 -42.72
CA ALA A 34 2.57 -6.79 -43.35
C ALA A 34 1.55 -6.19 -44.33
N GLY A 35 0.89 -5.08 -43.96
CA GLY A 35 -0.06 -4.38 -44.83
C GLY A 35 0.59 -3.80 -46.09
N VAL A 36 1.79 -3.22 -45.98
CA VAL A 36 2.58 -2.76 -47.13
C VAL A 36 3.00 -3.94 -48.02
N GLY A 37 3.42 -5.05 -47.42
CA GLY A 37 3.75 -6.29 -48.14
C GLY A 37 2.56 -6.82 -48.95
N LEU A 38 1.38 -6.93 -48.35
CA LEU A 38 0.17 -7.40 -49.00
C LEU A 38 -0.30 -6.47 -50.12
N SER A 39 -0.27 -5.16 -49.90
CA SER A 39 -0.68 -4.18 -50.92
C SER A 39 0.26 -4.17 -52.14
N SER A 40 1.54 -4.52 -51.96
CA SER A 40 2.50 -4.64 -53.08
C SER A 40 2.26 -5.85 -53.99
N VAL A 41 1.54 -6.87 -53.50
CA VAL A 41 1.37 -8.17 -54.19
C VAL A 41 0.10 -8.20 -55.04
N GLY A 42 -0.87 -7.32 -54.78
CA GLY A 42 -2.15 -7.26 -55.51
C GLY A 42 -2.06 -6.97 -57.02
N LYS A 43 -0.85 -6.76 -57.57
CA LYS A 43 -0.60 -6.61 -59.00
C LYS A 43 -0.07 -7.87 -59.70
N LEU A 44 0.20 -8.95 -58.96
CA LEU A 44 0.69 -10.17 -59.58
C LEU A 44 -0.44 -11.12 -59.96
N VAL A 45 -0.64 -11.16 -61.28
CA VAL A 45 -1.22 -12.26 -62.03
C VAL A 45 -2.73 -12.43 -61.80
N GLY A 46 -3.52 -11.83 -62.71
CA GLY A 46 -4.91 -12.25 -62.89
C GLY A 46 -4.96 -13.74 -63.23
N GLY A 47 -5.93 -14.47 -62.70
CA GLY A 47 -6.06 -15.94 -62.83
C GLY A 47 -6.23 -16.49 -64.25
N SER A 48 -5.98 -15.68 -65.30
CA SER A 48 -6.14 -16.02 -66.71
C SER A 48 -4.84 -16.48 -67.40
N THR A 49 -3.69 -16.49 -66.73
CA THR A 49 -2.43 -16.97 -67.32
C THR A 49 -2.36 -18.50 -67.28
N GLN A 50 -2.40 -19.13 -68.46
CA GLN A 50 -2.26 -20.58 -68.58
C GLN A 50 -0.80 -21.03 -68.29
N PRO A 51 -0.59 -22.19 -67.65
CA PRO A 51 0.75 -22.71 -67.32
C PRO A 51 1.70 -22.87 -68.52
N CYS A 52 1.17 -23.05 -69.73
CA CYS A 52 1.96 -23.18 -70.96
C CYS A 52 2.58 -21.86 -71.45
N ASN A 53 2.08 -20.70 -71.00
CA ASN A 53 2.51 -19.38 -71.46
C ASN A 53 3.51 -18.71 -70.50
N ILE A 54 4.08 -19.46 -69.56
CA ILE A 54 5.02 -18.93 -68.57
C ILE A 54 6.36 -18.62 -69.25
N GLN A 55 6.64 -17.35 -69.48
CA GLN A 55 7.95 -16.88 -69.93
C GLN A 55 8.93 -16.80 -68.74
N ALA A 56 10.23 -16.90 -69.00
CA ALA A 56 11.28 -16.77 -67.97
C ALA A 56 11.14 -15.49 -67.12
N GLY A 57 10.66 -14.40 -67.72
CA GLY A 57 10.34 -13.15 -67.01
C GLY A 57 9.26 -13.31 -65.95
N MET A 58 8.23 -14.13 -66.18
CA MET A 58 7.16 -14.41 -65.20
C MET A 58 7.67 -15.25 -64.02
N VAL A 59 8.60 -16.17 -64.28
CA VAL A 59 9.24 -16.95 -63.20
C VAL A 59 10.12 -16.04 -62.34
N ALA A 60 10.87 -15.12 -62.94
CA ALA A 60 11.68 -14.15 -62.21
C ALA A 60 10.82 -13.22 -61.33
N THR A 61 9.68 -12.73 -61.84
CA THR A 61 8.75 -11.90 -61.05
C THR A 61 8.06 -12.70 -59.95
N LEU A 62 7.73 -13.97 -60.18
CA LEU A 62 7.21 -14.85 -59.13
C LEU A 62 8.23 -15.08 -58.01
N ILE A 63 9.51 -15.30 -58.34
CA ILE A 63 10.56 -15.48 -57.33
C ILE A 63 10.78 -14.18 -56.54
N ASP A 64 10.86 -13.04 -57.21
CA ASP A 64 10.98 -11.73 -56.56
C ASP A 64 9.80 -11.48 -55.60
N THR A 65 8.58 -11.83 -56.00
CA THR A 65 7.38 -11.55 -55.22
C THR A 65 7.17 -12.53 -54.08
N LYS A 66 7.55 -13.79 -54.26
CA LYS A 66 7.73 -14.74 -53.15
C LYS A 66 8.71 -14.18 -52.11
N SER A 67 9.87 -13.70 -52.55
CA SER A 67 10.87 -13.15 -51.62
C SER A 67 10.37 -11.89 -50.87
N LYS A 68 9.58 -11.04 -51.55
CA LYS A 68 8.91 -9.87 -50.95
C LYS A 68 7.82 -10.27 -49.97
N LEU A 69 7.01 -11.28 -50.27
CA LEU A 69 5.99 -11.83 -49.36
C LEU A 69 6.63 -12.43 -48.11
N GLU A 70 7.69 -13.23 -48.28
CA GLU A 70 8.43 -13.81 -47.16
C GLU A 70 8.99 -12.70 -46.25
N ARG A 71 9.63 -11.68 -46.83
CA ARG A 71 10.27 -10.61 -46.06
C ARG A 71 9.28 -9.64 -45.42
N ASN A 72 8.22 -9.24 -46.14
CA ASN A 72 7.34 -8.15 -45.70
C ASN A 72 6.07 -8.65 -45.00
N VAL A 73 5.67 -9.91 -45.19
CA VAL A 73 4.44 -10.47 -44.58
C VAL A 73 4.78 -11.58 -43.61
N VAL A 74 5.50 -12.62 -44.05
CA VAL A 74 5.73 -13.81 -43.22
C VAL A 74 6.63 -13.50 -42.03
N LEU A 75 7.77 -12.81 -42.23
CA LEU A 75 8.68 -12.46 -41.14
C LEU A 75 8.02 -11.55 -40.08
N PRO A 76 7.35 -10.43 -40.42
CA PRO A 76 6.68 -9.59 -39.42
C PRO A 76 5.56 -10.31 -38.67
N LEU A 77 4.80 -11.18 -39.32
CA LEU A 77 3.75 -11.97 -38.65
C LEU A 77 4.34 -13.01 -37.69
N ARG A 78 5.45 -13.66 -38.07
CA ARG A 78 6.18 -14.57 -37.17
C ARG A 78 6.75 -13.84 -35.96
N GLU A 79 7.33 -12.66 -36.18
CA GLU A 79 7.81 -11.80 -35.09
C GLU A 79 6.66 -11.35 -34.19
N LEU A 80 5.54 -10.93 -34.77
CA LEU A 80 4.35 -10.52 -34.00
C LEU A 80 3.82 -11.68 -33.14
N PHE A 81 3.74 -12.89 -33.69
CA PHE A 81 3.34 -14.08 -32.94
C PHE A 81 4.31 -14.34 -31.78
N HIS A 82 5.62 -14.24 -32.01
CA HIS A 82 6.63 -14.41 -30.97
C HIS A 82 6.46 -13.38 -29.84
N GLN A 83 6.27 -12.11 -30.18
CA GLN A 83 6.04 -11.02 -29.22
C GLN A 83 4.75 -11.24 -28.41
N ILE A 84 3.68 -11.73 -29.04
CA ILE A 84 2.43 -12.09 -28.35
C ILE A 84 2.70 -13.21 -27.33
N THR A 85 3.32 -14.31 -27.76
CA THR A 85 3.61 -15.45 -26.86
C THR A 85 4.49 -15.03 -25.68
N GLN A 86 5.53 -14.22 -25.92
CA GLN A 86 6.37 -13.69 -24.85
C GLN A 86 5.59 -12.83 -23.86
N ARG A 87 4.76 -11.90 -24.35
CA ARG A 87 3.95 -11.04 -23.48
C ARG A 87 2.89 -11.81 -22.71
N THR A 88 2.24 -12.81 -23.31
CA THR A 88 1.28 -13.68 -22.61
C THR A 88 1.95 -14.40 -21.45
N LYS A 89 3.11 -15.03 -21.68
CA LYS A 89 3.86 -15.71 -20.62
C LYS A 89 4.27 -14.75 -19.50
N LEU A 90 4.70 -13.53 -19.85
CA LEU A 90 5.04 -12.51 -18.88
C LEU A 90 3.83 -12.09 -18.03
N LEU A 91 2.67 -11.87 -18.68
CA LEU A 91 1.43 -11.52 -17.98
C LEU A 91 0.96 -12.63 -17.04
N GLU A 92 1.09 -13.90 -17.43
CA GLU A 92 0.81 -15.05 -16.56
C GLU A 92 1.72 -15.06 -15.32
N GLN A 93 3.02 -14.81 -15.50
CA GLN A 93 3.97 -14.72 -14.39
C GLN A 93 3.67 -13.55 -13.46
N MET A 94 3.31 -12.39 -14.02
CA MET A 94 2.91 -11.22 -13.25
C MET A 94 1.63 -11.49 -12.44
N TYR A 95 0.62 -12.10 -13.07
CA TYR A 95 -0.62 -12.47 -12.40
C TYR A 95 -0.36 -13.43 -11.23
N ALA A 96 0.45 -14.46 -11.44
CA ALA A 96 0.82 -15.40 -10.38
C ALA A 96 1.55 -14.70 -9.22
N SER A 97 2.47 -13.78 -9.52
CA SER A 97 3.17 -12.98 -8.52
C SER A 97 2.23 -12.07 -7.73
N GLN A 98 1.31 -11.37 -8.41
CA GLN A 98 0.31 -10.52 -7.77
C GLN A 98 -0.64 -11.31 -6.88
N ALA A 99 -1.09 -12.49 -7.32
CA ALA A 99 -1.92 -13.38 -6.51
C ALA A 99 -1.21 -13.81 -5.22
N LEU A 100 0.08 -14.13 -5.29
CA LEU A 100 0.91 -14.45 -4.11
C LEU A 100 1.05 -13.25 -3.16
N GLN A 101 1.28 -12.05 -3.70
CA GLN A 101 1.37 -10.83 -2.90
C GLN A 101 0.06 -10.52 -2.18
N LEU A 102 -1.09 -10.67 -2.86
CA LEU A 102 -2.42 -10.51 -2.25
C LEU A 102 -2.67 -11.55 -1.15
N ALA A 103 -2.30 -12.81 -1.38
CA ALA A 103 -2.40 -13.85 -0.37
C ALA A 103 -1.55 -13.54 0.87
N LYS A 104 -0.33 -13.04 0.67
CA LYS A 104 0.56 -12.60 1.76
C LYS A 104 -0.03 -11.42 2.55
N LEU A 105 -0.54 -10.40 1.86
CA LEU A 105 -1.19 -9.25 2.50
C LEU A 105 -2.41 -9.68 3.31
N LYS A 106 -3.22 -10.60 2.78
CA LYS A 106 -4.36 -11.18 3.50
C LYS A 106 -3.90 -11.89 4.79
N GLY A 107 -2.86 -12.71 4.71
CA GLY A 107 -2.28 -13.36 5.89
C GLY A 107 -1.77 -12.37 6.94
N GLN A 108 -1.11 -11.29 6.52
CA GLN A 108 -0.66 -10.22 7.43
C GLN A 108 -1.84 -9.49 8.10
N MET A 109 -2.92 -9.24 7.36
CA MET A 109 -4.14 -8.64 7.89
C MET A 109 -4.79 -9.54 8.95
N ASP A 110 -4.84 -10.85 8.72
CA ASP A 110 -5.40 -11.81 9.68
C ASP A 110 -4.56 -11.88 10.97
N VAL A 111 -3.23 -11.85 10.86
CA VAL A 111 -2.33 -11.74 12.03
C VAL A 111 -2.55 -10.45 12.81
N LEU A 112 -2.71 -9.31 12.13
CA LEU A 112 -2.99 -8.03 12.80
C LEU A 112 -4.34 -8.04 13.51
N ARG A 113 -5.37 -8.62 12.88
CA ARG A 113 -6.70 -8.79 13.51
C ARG A 113 -6.63 -9.68 14.75
N GLN A 114 -5.85 -10.76 14.70
CA GLN A 114 -5.66 -11.63 15.85
C GLN A 114 -4.96 -10.91 17.01
N ARG A 115 -3.86 -10.20 16.72
CA ARG A 115 -3.16 -9.37 17.72
C ARG A 115 -4.06 -8.28 18.31
N GLN A 116 -4.92 -7.68 17.49
CA GLN A 116 -5.88 -6.69 17.97
C GLN A 116 -6.88 -7.30 18.97
N LYS A 117 -7.39 -8.51 18.70
CA LYS A 117 -8.27 -9.22 19.64
C LYS A 117 -7.57 -9.52 20.97
N GLU A 118 -6.37 -10.07 20.90
CA GLU A 118 -5.54 -10.36 22.09
C GLU A 118 -5.26 -9.09 22.90
N SER A 119 -4.97 -7.97 22.23
CA SER A 119 -4.76 -6.68 22.90
C SER A 119 -6.02 -6.14 23.57
N ILE A 120 -7.20 -6.32 22.96
CA ILE A 120 -8.49 -5.95 23.57
C ILE A 120 -8.79 -6.80 24.80
N GLU A 121 -8.53 -8.11 24.75
CA GLU A 121 -8.70 -9.01 25.89
C GLU A 121 -7.75 -8.68 27.03
N LEU A 122 -6.47 -8.45 26.72
CA LEU A 122 -5.46 -8.02 27.69
C LEU A 122 -5.87 -6.69 28.36
N LYS A 123 -6.33 -5.72 27.57
CA LYS A 123 -6.83 -4.43 28.09
C LYS A 123 -7.95 -4.64 29.10
N LYS A 124 -8.96 -5.45 28.78
CA LYS A 124 -10.08 -5.73 29.70
C LYS A 124 -9.63 -6.39 31.00
N MET A 125 -8.66 -7.31 30.91
CA MET A 125 -8.09 -7.98 32.07
C MET A 125 -7.35 -6.99 32.98
N LEU A 126 -6.53 -6.10 32.39
CA LEU A 126 -5.83 -5.05 33.13
C LEU A 126 -6.78 -4.03 33.76
N GLU A 127 -7.85 -3.64 33.08
CA GLU A 127 -8.89 -2.77 33.64
C GLU A 127 -9.56 -3.41 34.87
N GLY A 128 -9.87 -4.71 34.80
CA GLY A 128 -10.42 -5.47 35.92
C GLY A 128 -9.45 -5.56 37.11
N GLN A 129 -8.17 -5.84 36.85
CA GLN A 129 -7.14 -5.88 37.90
C GLN A 129 -6.90 -4.50 38.52
N SER A 130 -6.88 -3.44 37.71
CA SER A 130 -6.74 -2.06 38.18
C SER A 130 -7.90 -1.68 39.12
N ALA A 131 -9.13 -2.01 38.74
CA ALA A 131 -10.30 -1.73 39.58
C ALA A 131 -10.23 -2.46 40.93
N LEU A 132 -9.82 -3.73 40.94
CA LEU A 132 -9.65 -4.52 42.16
C LEU A 132 -8.54 -3.95 43.06
N LEU A 133 -7.41 -3.53 42.47
CA LEU A 133 -6.32 -2.91 43.23
C LEU A 133 -6.74 -1.57 43.83
N CYS A 134 -7.45 -0.73 43.06
CA CYS A 134 -8.02 0.52 43.57
C CYS A 134 -8.99 0.28 44.73
N GLN A 135 -9.86 -0.74 44.65
CA GLN A 135 -10.78 -1.08 45.74
C GLN A 135 -10.02 -1.53 46.99
N ARG A 136 -9.00 -2.38 46.84
CA ARG A 136 -8.18 -2.86 47.95
C ARG A 136 -7.38 -1.74 48.60
N SER A 137 -6.76 -0.88 47.81
CA SER A 137 -5.99 0.26 48.33
C SER A 137 -6.91 1.25 49.05
N ALA A 138 -8.10 1.52 48.51
CA ALA A 138 -9.10 2.35 49.19
C ALA A 138 -9.49 1.77 50.56
N GLY A 139 -9.75 0.46 50.64
CA GLY A 139 -10.08 -0.20 51.91
C GLY A 139 -8.93 -0.19 52.93
N VAL A 140 -7.69 -0.36 52.47
CA VAL A 140 -6.50 -0.24 53.34
C VAL A 140 -6.35 1.19 53.86
N LEU A 141 -6.58 2.20 53.02
CA LEU A 141 -6.51 3.60 53.44
C LEU A 141 -7.64 3.96 54.41
N GLU A 142 -8.87 3.48 54.16
CA GLU A 142 -10.02 3.71 55.05
C GLU A 142 -9.78 3.09 56.44
N THR A 143 -9.34 1.83 56.49
CA THR A 143 -8.99 1.16 57.76
C THR A 143 -7.79 1.80 58.46
N SER A 144 -6.81 2.32 57.72
CA SER A 144 -5.66 3.04 58.29
C SER A 144 -6.06 4.38 58.89
N ARG A 145 -7.02 5.08 58.27
CA ARG A 145 -7.52 6.38 58.72
C ARG A 145 -8.25 6.29 60.07
N ASP A 146 -8.93 5.17 60.33
CA ASP A 146 -9.58 4.92 61.62
C ASP A 146 -8.56 4.76 62.76
N LEU A 147 -7.34 4.29 62.45
CA LEU A 147 -6.27 4.08 63.43
C LEU A 147 -5.45 5.35 63.69
N LEU A 148 -5.21 6.17 62.67
CA LEU A 148 -4.41 7.39 62.74
C LEU A 148 -5.12 8.52 61.99
N PRO A 149 -5.90 9.40 62.66
CA PRO A 149 -6.70 10.42 61.99
C PRO A 149 -5.87 11.59 61.41
N THR A 150 -4.55 11.57 61.57
CA THR A 150 -3.66 12.67 61.16
C THR A 150 -2.81 12.21 59.99
N ILE A 151 -2.94 12.89 58.84
CA ILE A 151 -2.12 12.61 57.65
C ILE A 151 -0.65 12.75 57.98
N THR A 152 0.13 11.73 57.63
CA THR A 152 1.58 11.74 57.73
C THR A 152 2.20 12.52 56.56
N GLN A 153 3.42 13.03 56.74
CA GLN A 153 4.14 13.74 55.68
C GLN A 153 4.35 12.84 54.44
N ALA A 154 4.60 11.54 54.65
CA ALA A 154 4.78 10.59 53.56
C ALA A 154 3.50 10.43 52.71
N GLU A 155 2.33 10.36 53.34
CA GLU A 155 1.04 10.34 52.63
C GLU A 155 0.80 11.64 51.86
N TYR A 156 1.11 12.79 52.46
CA TYR A 156 1.02 14.07 51.77
C TYR A 156 1.90 14.11 50.50
N ASP A 157 3.14 13.66 50.60
CA ASP A 157 4.08 13.60 49.47
C ASP A 157 3.59 12.61 48.39
N TYR A 158 3.02 11.47 48.79
CA TYR A 158 2.40 10.52 47.89
C TYR A 158 1.21 11.13 47.13
N PHE A 159 0.29 11.82 47.82
CA PHE A 159 -0.85 12.48 47.16
C PHE A 159 -0.41 13.59 46.20
N GLN A 160 0.67 14.32 46.52
CA GLN A 160 1.27 15.28 45.60
C GLN A 160 1.83 14.60 44.35
N GLN A 161 2.49 13.45 44.49
CA GLN A 161 2.93 12.66 43.34
C GLN A 161 1.75 12.16 42.51
N LEU A 162 0.70 11.66 43.16
CA LEU A 162 -0.53 11.19 42.50
C LEU A 162 -1.15 12.31 41.64
N LYS A 163 -1.24 13.52 42.19
CA LYS A 163 -1.74 14.70 41.49
C LYS A 163 -0.90 15.08 40.27
N ARG A 164 0.44 15.01 40.39
CA ARG A 164 1.35 15.24 39.24
C ARG A 164 1.14 14.20 38.14
N TRP A 165 0.98 12.93 38.53
CA TRP A 165 0.68 11.86 37.58
C TRP A 165 -0.65 12.07 36.87
N GLU A 166 -1.70 12.45 37.60
CA GLU A 166 -3.01 12.79 37.04
C GLU A 166 -2.92 13.88 35.97
N THR A 167 -2.26 15.00 36.27
CA THR A 167 -2.04 16.09 35.28
C THR A 167 -1.22 15.64 34.06
N THR A 168 -0.30 14.69 34.24
CA THR A 168 0.49 14.12 33.14
C THR A 168 -0.38 13.22 32.27
N CYS A 169 -1.28 12.44 32.87
CA CYS A 169 -2.25 11.61 32.16
C CYS A 169 -3.23 12.47 31.34
N GLU A 170 -3.80 13.51 31.93
CA GLU A 170 -4.67 14.47 31.23
C GLU A 170 -3.97 15.08 30.02
N SER A 171 -2.74 15.56 30.18
CA SER A 171 -1.97 16.12 29.06
C SER A 171 -1.69 15.11 27.94
N ARG A 172 -1.53 13.82 28.28
CA ARG A 172 -1.35 12.76 27.28
C ARG A 172 -2.65 12.41 26.58
N GLU A 173 -3.76 12.40 27.30
CA GLU A 173 -5.10 12.21 26.73
C GLU A 173 -5.44 13.33 25.74
N ASP A 174 -5.11 14.57 26.07
CA ASP A 174 -5.19 15.73 25.16
C ASP A 174 -4.34 15.54 23.90
N MET A 175 -3.15 14.95 24.01
CA MET A 175 -2.32 14.67 22.84
C MET A 175 -2.94 13.56 21.96
N VAL A 176 -3.48 12.51 22.57
CA VAL A 176 -4.15 11.41 21.85
C VAL A 176 -5.39 11.91 21.12
N THR A 177 -6.22 12.74 21.76
CA THR A 177 -7.42 13.32 21.14
C THR A 177 -7.06 14.24 19.97
N ARG A 178 -5.99 15.04 20.08
CA ARG A 178 -5.46 15.83 18.95
C ARG A 178 -5.01 14.95 17.79
N ILE A 179 -4.24 13.89 18.06
CA ILE A 179 -3.80 12.94 17.03
C ILE A 179 -5.00 12.26 16.37
N GLN A 180 -6.02 11.89 17.15
CA GLN A 180 -7.25 11.29 16.63
C GLN A 180 -8.04 12.27 15.75
N ALA A 181 -8.12 13.54 16.13
CA ALA A 181 -8.74 14.59 15.32
C ALA A 181 -7.97 14.79 14.00
N ASP A 182 -6.64 14.85 14.06
CA ASP A 182 -5.78 14.97 12.88
C ASP A 182 -5.94 13.77 11.93
N ALA A 183 -5.97 12.55 12.46
CA ALA A 183 -6.20 11.34 11.68
C ALA A 183 -7.60 11.33 11.02
N SER A 184 -8.62 11.78 11.74
CA SER A 184 -9.99 11.90 11.22
C SER A 184 -10.08 12.93 10.10
N ASN A 185 -9.44 14.10 10.29
CA ASN A 185 -9.33 15.15 9.28
C ASN A 185 -8.60 14.66 8.02
N LEU A 186 -7.51 13.89 8.19
CA LEU A 186 -6.78 13.30 7.08
C LEU A 186 -7.64 12.30 6.30
N THR A 187 -8.38 11.45 7.02
CA THR A 187 -9.29 10.46 6.42
C THR A 187 -10.40 11.14 5.62
N GLN A 188 -10.96 12.23 6.14
CA GLN A 188 -11.97 13.04 5.44
C GLN A 188 -11.40 13.72 4.20
N LYS A 189 -10.16 14.27 4.27
CA LYS A 189 -9.50 14.85 3.09
C LYS A 189 -9.23 13.80 2.01
N LEU A 190 -8.84 12.59 2.40
CA LEU A 190 -8.63 11.48 1.46
C LEU A 190 -9.94 11.03 0.81
N SER A 191 -11.03 10.92 1.55
CA SER A 191 -12.34 10.55 0.99
C SER A 191 -12.90 11.63 0.06
N GLN A 192 -12.72 12.92 0.38
CA GLN A 192 -13.06 14.02 -0.51
C GLN A 192 -12.22 14.01 -1.79
N SER A 193 -10.91 13.75 -1.67
CA SER A 193 -10.02 13.64 -2.84
C SER A 193 -10.42 12.48 -3.75
N ALA A 194 -10.79 11.33 -3.18
CA ALA A 194 -11.27 10.18 -3.96
C ALA A 194 -12.61 10.49 -4.66
N ALA A 195 -13.53 11.20 -4.00
CA ALA A 195 -14.79 11.61 -4.60
C ALA A 195 -14.58 12.61 -5.76
N LEU A 196 -13.64 13.54 -5.63
CA LEU A 196 -13.30 14.48 -6.72
C LEU A 196 -12.67 13.77 -7.93
N GLN A 197 -11.86 12.73 -7.71
CA GLN A 197 -11.32 11.91 -8.80
C GLN A 197 -12.45 11.21 -9.58
N LEU A 198 -13.42 10.60 -8.90
CA LEU A 198 -14.57 9.96 -9.56
C LEU A 198 -15.44 10.95 -10.34
N LEU A 199 -15.64 12.16 -9.81
CA LEU A 199 -16.36 13.22 -10.54
C LEU A 199 -15.60 13.67 -11.80
N SER A 200 -14.26 13.71 -11.74
CA SER A 200 -13.45 14.08 -12.91
C SER A 200 -13.43 12.99 -14.00
N GLU A 201 -13.59 11.72 -13.64
CA GLU A 201 -13.71 10.62 -14.60
C GLU A 201 -15.08 10.64 -15.31
N ASN A 202 -16.17 10.89 -14.58
CA ASN A 202 -17.51 10.92 -15.18
C ASN A 202 -17.75 12.10 -16.14
N ILE A 203 -17.06 13.23 -15.97
CA ILE A 203 -17.17 14.37 -16.89
C ILE A 203 -16.59 14.06 -18.28
N ASN A 204 -15.77 13.00 -18.42
CA ASN A 204 -15.19 12.60 -19.71
C ASN A 204 -16.02 11.56 -20.49
N GLU A 205 -17.06 10.96 -19.92
CA GLU A 205 -17.88 9.94 -20.60
C GLU A 205 -19.09 10.49 -21.38
N ASP A 206 -19.52 11.73 -21.13
CA ASP A 206 -20.76 12.29 -21.73
C ASP A 206 -20.54 13.05 -23.05
N LEU A 207 -19.37 12.87 -23.68
CA LEU A 207 -19.06 13.36 -25.04
C LEU A 207 -18.91 12.20 -26.04
N SER A 208 -19.76 11.17 -25.91
CA SER A 208 -19.98 10.23 -27.00
C SER A 208 -20.95 10.87 -28.02
N PRO A 209 -20.50 11.18 -29.25
CA PRO A 209 -21.39 11.76 -30.26
C PRO A 209 -22.47 10.74 -30.61
N GLN A 210 -23.74 11.10 -30.38
CA GLN A 210 -24.86 10.33 -30.89
C GLN A 210 -24.75 10.19 -32.42
N PRO A 211 -24.93 8.98 -32.97
CA PRO A 211 -25.04 8.79 -34.40
C PRO A 211 -26.42 9.28 -34.84
N GLN A 212 -26.52 10.53 -35.29
CA GLN A 212 -27.66 10.97 -36.08
C GLN A 212 -27.43 10.54 -37.54
N GLY A 213 -28.44 9.86 -38.07
CA GLY A 213 -28.40 9.14 -39.32
C GLY A 213 -28.28 10.00 -40.57
N ASP A 214 -27.84 9.29 -41.61
CA ASP A 214 -28.16 9.41 -43.03
C ASP A 214 -28.14 10.80 -43.67
N ILE A 215 -26.96 11.17 -44.18
CA ILE A 215 -26.87 11.84 -45.49
C ILE A 215 -25.71 11.24 -46.29
N SER A 216 -26.07 10.76 -47.47
CA SER A 216 -25.25 10.21 -48.53
C SER A 216 -24.24 11.19 -49.13
N ASN A 217 -23.11 10.60 -49.54
CA ASN A 217 -22.20 10.96 -50.64
C ASN A 217 -21.08 12.01 -50.43
N GLU A 218 -19.88 11.44 -50.59
CA GLU A 218 -18.68 11.95 -51.29
C GLU A 218 -17.73 12.94 -50.60
N SER A 219 -16.49 12.43 -50.50
CA SER A 219 -15.22 13.15 -50.70
C SER A 219 -14.67 13.99 -49.54
N ARG A 220 -13.55 13.50 -48.97
CA ARG A 220 -12.30 14.21 -48.60
C ARG A 220 -12.49 15.59 -47.95
N VAL A 221 -12.09 15.82 -46.70
CA VAL A 221 -10.68 15.89 -46.27
C VAL A 221 -10.62 15.74 -44.74
N SER A 222 -9.66 14.93 -44.30
CA SER A 222 -9.15 14.76 -42.94
C SER A 222 -9.01 16.08 -42.15
N GLY A 223 -9.85 16.25 -41.14
CA GLY A 223 -9.75 17.31 -40.14
C GLY A 223 -10.23 16.82 -38.78
N VAL A 224 -9.67 15.70 -38.29
CA VAL A 224 -9.92 15.22 -36.93
C VAL A 224 -9.25 16.21 -35.97
N LEU A 225 -10.01 17.22 -35.54
CA LEU A 225 -9.71 18.06 -34.39
C LEU A 225 -9.73 17.16 -33.14
N ARG A 226 -8.59 16.53 -32.84
CA ARG A 226 -8.26 16.10 -31.49
C ARG A 226 -8.15 17.37 -30.65
N CYS A 227 -9.24 17.74 -29.96
CA CYS A 227 -9.13 18.56 -28.75
C CYS A 227 -8.45 17.73 -27.66
N ARG A 228 -7.14 17.53 -27.80
CA ARG A 228 -6.27 17.21 -26.67
C ARG A 228 -6.24 18.51 -25.89
N ALA A 229 -7.13 18.67 -24.90
CA ALA A 229 -7.00 19.73 -23.92
C ALA A 229 -5.61 19.55 -23.28
N GLN A 230 -4.64 20.28 -23.81
CA GLN A 230 -3.31 20.33 -23.24
C GLN A 230 -3.50 21.07 -21.93
N LEU A 231 -3.51 20.32 -20.83
CA LEU A 231 -3.31 20.91 -19.50
C LEU A 231 -2.16 21.89 -19.65
N THR A 232 -2.43 23.16 -19.33
CA THR A 232 -1.42 24.20 -19.43
C THR A 232 -0.23 23.78 -18.58
N VAL A 233 0.97 24.26 -18.91
CA VAL A 233 2.18 23.97 -18.13
C VAL A 233 1.94 24.26 -16.63
N GLU A 234 1.16 25.30 -16.34
CA GLU A 234 0.73 25.65 -14.99
C GLU A 234 -0.16 24.59 -14.33
N GLN A 235 -1.15 24.04 -15.03
CA GLN A 235 -2.00 22.97 -14.50
C GLN A 235 -1.21 21.68 -14.25
N LYS A 236 -0.25 21.33 -15.13
CA LYS A 236 0.67 20.20 -14.90
C LYS A 236 1.55 20.43 -13.68
N ASN A 237 2.12 21.62 -13.54
CA ASN A 237 2.93 21.98 -12.38
C ASN A 237 2.10 21.97 -11.09
N MET A 238 0.83 22.38 -11.13
CA MET A 238 -0.08 22.33 -9.99
C MET A 238 -0.38 20.90 -9.55
N CYS A 239 -0.69 20.00 -10.50
CA CYS A 239 -0.86 18.58 -10.20
C CYS A 239 0.42 17.96 -9.61
N GLN A 240 1.58 18.34 -10.14
CA GLN A 240 2.86 17.86 -9.65
C GLN A 240 3.20 18.41 -8.25
N HIS A 241 2.86 19.66 -7.95
CA HIS A 241 2.96 20.23 -6.60
C HIS A 241 2.01 19.57 -5.60
N LEU A 242 0.80 19.21 -6.01
CA LEU A 242 -0.14 18.46 -5.16
C LEU A 242 0.38 17.05 -4.88
N LEU A 243 0.91 16.35 -5.90
CA LEU A 243 1.48 15.01 -5.73
C LEU A 243 2.74 15.02 -4.85
N THR A 244 3.64 15.97 -5.06
CA THR A 244 4.86 16.13 -4.24
C THR A 244 4.52 16.55 -2.81
N GLY A 245 3.56 17.46 -2.62
CA GLY A 245 3.08 17.86 -1.29
C GLY A 245 2.36 16.75 -0.53
N GLN A 246 1.59 15.90 -1.23
CA GLN A 246 1.02 14.70 -0.63
C GLN A 246 2.11 13.69 -0.25
N ALA A 247 3.11 13.49 -1.11
CA ALA A 247 4.23 12.61 -0.83
C ALA A 247 5.05 13.06 0.39
N THR A 248 5.35 14.35 0.53
CA THR A 248 6.08 14.88 1.69
C THR A 248 5.27 14.80 2.99
N ASN A 249 3.95 15.00 2.92
CA ASN A 249 3.07 14.80 4.07
C ASN A 249 3.01 13.33 4.50
N LEU A 250 3.00 12.40 3.54
CA LEU A 250 3.07 10.95 3.79
C LEU A 250 4.41 10.52 4.40
N THR A 251 5.53 11.10 3.95
CA THR A 251 6.84 10.82 4.55
C THR A 251 6.95 11.38 5.97
N ASN A 252 6.49 12.61 6.20
CA ASN A 252 6.48 13.21 7.54
C ASN A 252 5.58 12.44 8.52
N THR A 253 4.40 11.98 8.07
CA THR A 253 3.52 11.16 8.92
C THR A 253 4.13 9.79 9.20
N LYS A 254 4.81 9.19 8.23
CA LYS A 254 5.56 7.94 8.43
C LYS A 254 6.68 8.11 9.46
N GLU A 255 7.47 9.18 9.39
CA GLU A 255 8.53 9.46 10.39
C GLU A 255 7.95 9.62 11.80
N LYS A 256 6.88 10.42 11.95
CA LYS A 256 6.18 10.56 13.24
C LYS A 256 5.65 9.22 13.79
N MET A 257 5.15 8.33 12.93
CA MET A 257 4.71 7.00 13.36
C MET A 257 5.87 6.13 13.83
N VAL A 258 7.06 6.25 13.21
CA VAL A 258 8.27 5.56 13.65
C VAL A 258 8.69 6.06 15.03
N ASP A 259 8.68 7.37 15.27
CA ASP A 259 9.02 7.96 16.57
C ASP A 259 8.07 7.47 17.68
N ILE A 260 6.76 7.38 17.40
CA ILE A 260 5.76 6.85 18.35
C ILE A 260 6.01 5.37 18.64
N LEU A 261 6.38 4.58 17.62
CA LEU A 261 6.72 3.16 17.76
C LEU A 261 7.97 2.95 18.63
N ASP A 262 8.97 3.81 18.48
CA ASP A 262 10.17 3.76 19.31
C ASP A 262 9.83 4.16 20.76
N ILE A 263 9.08 5.24 20.99
CA ILE A 263 8.66 5.66 22.34
C ILE A 263 7.87 4.57 23.05
N THR A 264 6.92 3.92 22.35
CA THR A 264 6.12 2.83 22.94
C THR A 264 6.97 1.60 23.26
N LYS A 265 8.00 1.31 22.45
CA LYS A 265 8.96 0.24 22.75
C LYS A 265 9.80 0.55 23.98
N THR A 266 10.28 1.79 24.14
CA THR A 266 11.05 2.20 25.34
C THR A 266 10.20 2.15 26.60
N LEU A 267 8.93 2.57 26.52
CA LEU A 267 7.98 2.47 27.63
C LEU A 267 7.72 1.02 28.02
N GLY A 268 7.55 0.12 27.04
CA GLY A 268 7.42 -1.31 27.29
C GLY A 268 8.62 -1.89 28.03
N GLN A 269 9.83 -1.53 27.61
CA GLN A 269 11.06 -1.96 28.30
C GLN A 269 11.16 -1.41 29.73
N GLN A 270 10.77 -0.15 29.96
CA GLN A 270 10.76 0.43 31.31
C GLN A 270 9.73 -0.27 32.22
N MET A 271 8.55 -0.61 31.72
CA MET A 271 7.56 -1.39 32.46
C MET A 271 8.06 -2.79 32.81
N ASP A 272 8.70 -3.50 31.86
CA ASP A 272 9.27 -4.82 32.11
C ASP A 272 10.36 -4.78 33.20
N MET A 273 11.22 -3.76 33.18
CA MET A 273 12.22 -3.56 34.24
C MET A 273 11.57 -3.25 35.59
N ALA A 274 10.51 -2.44 35.63
CA ALA A 274 9.79 -2.12 36.87
C ALA A 274 9.11 -3.36 37.46
N LEU A 275 8.50 -4.20 36.62
CA LEU A 275 7.89 -5.46 37.03
C LEU A 275 8.94 -6.45 37.56
N HIS A 276 10.08 -6.58 36.89
CA HIS A 276 11.18 -7.43 37.38
C HIS A 276 11.74 -6.93 38.71
N SER A 277 11.89 -5.61 38.88
CA SER A 277 12.35 -5.02 40.15
C SER A 277 11.37 -5.28 41.30
N GLN A 278 10.06 -5.29 41.05
CA GLN A 278 9.06 -5.62 42.07
C GLN A 278 9.09 -7.11 42.48
N CYS A 279 9.39 -8.02 41.55
CA CYS A 279 9.55 -9.44 41.86
C CYS A 279 10.73 -9.68 42.80
N TYR A 280 11.87 -9.01 42.59
CA TYR A 280 13.04 -9.15 43.47
C TYR A 280 12.78 -8.65 44.90
N TYR A 281 12.08 -7.53 45.06
CA TYR A 281 11.73 -7.02 46.39
C TYR A 281 10.73 -7.91 47.14
N SER A 282 9.88 -8.63 46.41
CA SER A 282 8.90 -9.55 47.02
C SER A 282 9.58 -10.80 47.59
N ASP A 283 10.67 -11.26 47.00
CA ASP A 283 11.44 -12.41 47.49
C ASP A 283 12.29 -12.07 48.73
N GLU A 284 12.87 -10.87 48.81
CA GLU A 284 13.62 -10.43 49.99
C GLU A 284 12.73 -10.27 51.25
N ILE A 285 11.54 -9.69 51.09
CA ILE A 285 10.58 -9.54 52.21
C ILE A 285 10.10 -10.91 52.73
N ASN A 286 10.01 -11.91 51.84
CA ASN A 286 9.62 -13.27 52.22
C ASN A 286 10.75 -14.04 52.92
N SER A 287 12.02 -13.73 52.61
CA SER A 287 13.17 -14.31 53.32
C SER A 287 13.31 -13.82 54.76
N ASP A 288 13.11 -12.52 55.02
CA ASP A 288 13.18 -11.98 56.40
C ASP A 288 11.99 -12.42 57.26
N SER A 289 10.82 -12.57 56.66
CA SER A 289 9.63 -13.10 57.34
C SER A 289 9.81 -14.56 57.79
N ARG A 290 10.58 -15.37 57.04
CA ARG A 290 10.92 -16.74 57.44
C ARG A 290 11.90 -16.81 58.60
N ILE A 291 12.83 -15.85 58.71
CA ILE A 291 13.80 -15.81 59.82
C ILE A 291 13.09 -15.48 61.14
N LEU A 292 12.09 -14.60 61.11
CA LEU A 292 11.29 -14.26 62.29
C LEU A 292 10.43 -15.42 62.80
N VAL A 293 9.85 -16.24 61.90
CA VAL A 293 9.04 -17.41 62.31
C VAL A 293 9.90 -18.51 62.93
N VAL A 294 11.12 -18.73 62.43
CA VAL A 294 12.03 -19.73 63.00
C VAL A 294 12.49 -19.33 64.40
N HIS A 295 12.73 -18.04 64.66
CA HIS A 295 13.16 -17.62 65.99
C HIS A 295 12.09 -17.76 67.07
N GLN A 296 10.81 -17.59 66.69
CA GLN A 296 9.69 -17.72 67.63
C GLN A 296 9.36 -19.17 67.99
N GLN A 297 9.71 -20.15 67.14
CA GLN A 297 9.56 -21.58 67.45
C GLN A 297 10.68 -22.14 68.34
N THR A 298 11.84 -21.50 68.40
CA THR A 298 12.94 -21.91 69.31
C THR A 298 12.81 -21.40 70.75
N GLN A 299 11.82 -20.55 71.06
CA GLN A 299 11.59 -20.01 72.40
C GLN A 299 10.40 -20.63 73.15
N GLN A 300 9.76 -21.66 72.60
CA GLN A 300 8.79 -22.52 73.30
C GLN A 300 9.40 -23.90 73.53
#